data_AF-A0A2G2FDC6-F1
#
_entry.id   AF-A0A2G2FDC6-F1
#
_cell.length_a   1.000
_cell.length_b   1.000
_cell.length_c   1.000
_cell.angle_alpha   90.00
_cell.angle_beta   90.00
_cell.angle_gamma   90.00
#
_symmetry.space_group_name_H-M   'P 1'
#
loop_
_entity.id
_entity.type
_entity.pdbx_description
1 polymer ?
#
loop_
_entity_poly.entity_id
_entity_poly.type
_entity_poly.pdbx_seq_one_letter_code
_entity_poly.pdbx_strand_id
1 'polypeptide(L)'
;MKVFEVIVWFIYRLIILNVLILAFPYALGFLRNVFEKTDLLIIKFPFELYISALFLTNLVYIMGNFFEIVYLRLWNKKVEIKLFEKKFFTGGIVMLLFIMMIGVFRYLIFYYDPMNN
;
A
#
# COMPACT_ATOMS: atom_id res chain seq x y z
N MET A 1 -28.67 -2.10 -5.03
CA MET A 1 -27.40 -2.67 -5.54
C MET A 1 -27.36 -4.13 -5.15
N LYS A 2 -27.14 -5.04 -6.08
CA LYS A 2 -27.10 -6.48 -5.74
C LYS A 2 -25.81 -6.74 -4.95
N VAL A 3 -25.86 -7.60 -3.93
CA VAL A 3 -24.70 -7.96 -3.09
C VAL A 3 -23.48 -8.34 -3.94
N PHE A 4 -23.72 -9.01 -5.06
CA PHE A 4 -22.71 -9.37 -6.05
C PHE A 4 -21.93 -8.16 -6.62
N GLU A 5 -22.61 -7.05 -6.95
CA GLU A 5 -21.98 -5.85 -7.50
C GLU A 5 -21.02 -5.19 -6.49
N VAL A 6 -21.36 -5.26 -5.20
CA VAL A 6 -20.51 -4.77 -4.11
C VAL A 6 -19.22 -5.59 -4.03
N ILE A 7 -19.36 -6.92 -4.07
CA ILE A 7 -18.22 -7.84 -3.94
C ILE A 7 -17.26 -7.66 -5.11
N VAL A 8 -17.77 -7.62 -6.34
CA VAL A 8 -16.95 -7.41 -7.54
C VAL A 8 -16.22 -6.06 -7.49
N TRP A 9 -16.92 -4.99 -7.07
CA TRP A 9 -16.30 -3.67 -6.90
C TRP A 9 -15.15 -3.67 -5.88
N PHE A 10 -15.37 -4.33 -4.74
CA PHE A 10 -14.35 -4.43 -3.68
C PHE A 10 -13.13 -5.23 -4.14
N ILE A 11 -13.35 -6.37 -4.82
CA ILE A 11 -12.27 -7.19 -5.38
C ILE A 11 -11.47 -6.40 -6.42
N TYR A 12 -12.15 -5.69 -7.32
CA TYR A 12 -11.48 -4.86 -8.34
C TYR A 12 -10.57 -3.80 -7.72
N ARG A 13 -11.04 -3.09 -6.69
CA ARG A 13 -10.25 -2.10 -5.95
C ARG A 13 -9.05 -2.73 -5.25
N LEU A 14 -9.23 -3.89 -4.64
CA LEU A 14 -8.15 -4.62 -3.98
C LEU A 14 -7.09 -5.07 -5.00
N ILE A 15 -7.49 -5.53 -6.19
CA ILE A 15 -6.56 -5.85 -7.29
C ILE A 15 -5.76 -4.61 -7.69
N ILE A 16 -6.42 -3.47 -7.93
CA ILE A 16 -5.72 -2.22 -8.27
C ILE A 16 -4.69 -1.86 -7.20
N LEU A 17 -5.09 -1.92 -5.93
CA LEU A 17 -4.22 -1.56 -4.82
C LEU A 17 -2.99 -2.47 -4.76
N ASN A 18 -3.16 -3.78 -4.98
CA ASN A 18 -2.05 -4.73 -4.99
C ASN A 18 -1.15 -4.59 -6.22
N VAL A 19 -1.70 -4.24 -7.39
CA VAL A 19 -0.91 -3.89 -8.58
C VAL A 19 -0.05 -2.65 -8.30
N LEU A 20 -0.59 -1.64 -7.62
CA LEU A 20 0.19 -0.47 -7.22
C LEU A 20 1.27 -0.83 -6.20
N ILE A 21 0.93 -1.61 -5.16
CA ILE A 21 1.88 -2.11 -4.16
C ILE A 21 3.04 -2.86 -4.81
N LEU A 22 2.80 -3.61 -5.88
CA LEU A 22 3.86 -4.27 -6.64
C LEU A 22 4.64 -3.28 -7.51
N ALA A 23 3.98 -2.40 -8.25
CA ALA A 23 4.63 -1.51 -9.21
C ALA A 23 5.61 -0.52 -8.54
N PHE A 24 5.27 0.04 -7.37
CA PHE A 24 6.07 1.09 -6.73
C PHE A 24 7.46 0.62 -6.24
N PRO A 25 7.59 -0.45 -5.44
CA PRO A 25 8.89 -0.98 -5.02
C PRO A 25 9.77 -1.40 -6.19
N TYR A 26 9.19 -2.01 -7.22
CA TYR A 26 9.94 -2.38 -8.43
C TYR A 26 10.42 -1.16 -9.20
N ALA A 27 9.58 -0.12 -9.33
CA ALA A 27 10.00 1.14 -9.95
C ALA A 27 11.14 1.81 -9.16
N LEU A 28 11.09 1.79 -7.82
CA LEU A 28 12.18 2.29 -6.97
C LEU A 28 13.45 1.45 -7.12
N GLY A 29 13.33 0.12 -7.16
CA GLY A 29 14.46 -0.78 -7.41
C GLY A 29 15.10 -0.53 -8.78
N PHE A 30 14.28 -0.29 -9.81
CA PHE A 30 14.77 0.06 -11.14
C PHE A 30 15.48 1.41 -11.15
N LEU A 31 14.89 2.45 -10.53
CA LEU A 31 15.53 3.76 -10.41
C LEU A 31 16.89 3.65 -9.72
N ARG A 32 16.98 2.90 -8.61
CA ARG A 32 18.25 2.64 -7.93
C ARG A 32 19.30 2.04 -8.87
N ASN A 33 18.94 1.02 -9.64
CA ASN A 33 19.86 0.36 -10.58
C ASN A 33 20.33 1.28 -11.73
N VAL A 34 19.58 2.33 -12.05
CA VAL A 34 20.00 3.33 -13.05
C VAL A 34 21.08 4.26 -12.49
N PHE A 35 21.00 4.61 -11.21
CA PHE A 35 21.97 5.51 -10.56
C PHE A 35 23.18 4.79 -9.96
N GLU A 36 23.00 3.55 -9.52
CA GLU A 36 24.03 2.73 -8.89
C GLU A 36 24.30 1.48 -9.73
N LYS A 37 25.58 1.23 -10.06
CA LYS A 37 26.02 -0.05 -10.64
C LYS A 37 26.08 -1.13 -9.55
N THR A 38 24.96 -1.41 -8.92
CA THR A 38 24.82 -2.53 -7.97
C THR A 38 24.42 -3.81 -8.71
N ASP A 39 24.89 -4.95 -8.21
CA ASP A 39 24.46 -6.25 -8.69
C ASP A 39 22.93 -6.35 -8.66
N LEU A 40 22.35 -6.82 -9.77
CA LEU A 40 20.90 -7.05 -9.95
C LEU A 40 20.29 -7.95 -8.85
N LEU A 41 21.14 -8.64 -8.08
CA LEU A 41 20.79 -9.55 -6.99
C LEU A 41 20.63 -8.88 -5.62
N ILE A 42 20.91 -7.57 -5.45
CA ILE A 42 20.61 -6.85 -4.19
C ILE A 42 19.11 -6.49 -4.15
N ILE A 43 18.27 -7.53 -4.10
CA ILE A 43 16.79 -7.50 -4.13
C ILE A 43 16.19 -7.17 -2.75
N LYS A 44 17.01 -7.15 -1.68
CA LYS A 44 16.54 -7.03 -0.30
C LYS A 44 15.73 -5.75 -0.03
N PHE A 45 16.20 -4.60 -0.50
CA PHE A 45 15.52 -3.30 -0.28
C PHE A 45 14.12 -3.22 -0.93
N PRO A 46 13.96 -3.43 -2.26
CA PRO A 46 12.64 -3.38 -2.88
C PRO A 46 11.71 -4.48 -2.35
N PHE A 47 12.25 -5.64 -1.97
CA PHE A 47 11.46 -6.72 -1.38
C PHE A 47 10.93 -6.38 0.02
N GLU A 48 11.78 -5.85 0.92
CA GLU A 48 11.34 -5.39 2.25
C GLU A 48 10.23 -4.34 2.14
N LEU A 49 10.40 -3.38 1.22
CA LEU A 49 9.38 -2.35 0.98
C LEU A 49 8.08 -2.93 0.43
N TYR A 50 8.16 -3.86 -0.50
CA TYR A 50 6.99 -4.56 -1.02
C TYR A 50 6.22 -5.27 0.10
N ILE A 51 6.91 -6.03 0.96
CA ILE A 51 6.26 -6.77 2.06
C ILE A 51 5.60 -5.80 3.05
N SER A 52 6.31 -4.75 3.49
CA SER A 52 5.72 -3.74 4.38
C SER A 52 4.51 -3.06 3.75
N ALA A 53 4.61 -2.65 2.48
CA ALA A 53 3.52 -2.03 1.75
C ALA A 53 2.32 -2.96 1.58
N LEU A 54 2.55 -4.23 1.27
CA LEU A 54 1.53 -5.26 1.13
C LEU A 54 0.72 -5.43 2.41
N PHE A 55 1.38 -5.60 3.55
CA PHE A 55 0.68 -5.83 4.81
C PHE A 55 -0.03 -4.57 5.31
N LEU A 56 0.68 -3.46 5.44
CA LEU A 56 0.15 -2.24 6.05
C LEU A 56 -0.98 -1.63 5.22
N THR A 57 -0.81 -1.57 3.88
CA THR A 57 -1.80 -0.95 3.00
C THR A 57 -3.08 -1.78 2.92
N ASN A 58 -2.97 -3.11 2.77
CA ASN A 58 -4.14 -3.98 2.77
C ASN A 58 -4.82 -4.01 4.15
N LEU A 59 -4.06 -3.96 5.25
CA LEU A 59 -4.61 -3.91 6.60
C LEU A 59 -5.44 -2.63 6.81
N VAL A 60 -4.89 -1.46 6.46
CA VAL A 60 -5.61 -0.18 6.56
C VAL A 60 -6.90 -0.21 5.73
N TYR A 61 -6.83 -0.73 4.51
CA TYR A 61 -7.99 -0.82 3.62
C TYR A 61 -9.06 -1.77 4.17
N ILE A 62 -8.70 -3.01 4.54
CA ILE A 62 -9.65 -4.02 5.01
C ILE A 62 -10.22 -3.65 6.37
N MET A 63 -9.37 -3.30 7.34
CA MET A 63 -9.81 -2.96 8.70
C MET A 63 -10.63 -1.68 8.72
N GLY A 64 -10.23 -0.66 7.94
CA GLY A 64 -10.98 0.58 7.84
C GLY A 64 -12.40 0.36 7.32
N ASN A 65 -12.53 -0.39 6.21
CA ASN A 65 -13.85 -0.76 5.69
C ASN A 65 -14.64 -1.62 6.68
N PHE A 66 -14.01 -2.58 7.35
CA PHE A 66 -14.67 -3.44 8.33
C PHE A 66 -15.21 -2.65 9.53
N PHE A 67 -14.40 -1.78 10.13
CA PHE A 67 -14.81 -0.95 11.25
C PHE A 67 -15.95 -0.01 10.88
N GLU A 68 -15.91 0.60 9.70
CA GLU A 68 -16.98 1.49 9.25
C GLU A 68 -18.29 0.72 9.04
N ILE A 69 -18.23 -0.49 8.48
CA ILE A 69 -19.42 -1.35 8.34
C ILE A 69 -20.01 -1.70 9.71
N VAL A 70 -19.17 -2.09 10.67
CA VAL A 70 -19.59 -2.40 12.05
C VAL A 70 -20.20 -1.17 12.71
N TYR A 71 -19.54 -0.02 12.60
CA TYR A 71 -20.01 1.26 13.15
C TYR A 71 -21.37 1.67 12.59
N LEU A 72 -21.55 1.65 11.26
CA LEU A 72 -22.82 2.03 10.64
C LEU A 72 -23.96 1.06 11.03
N ARG A 73 -23.65 -0.23 11.14
CA ARG A 73 -24.62 -1.26 11.56
C ARG A 73 -25.02 -1.10 13.03
N LEU A 74 -24.06 -0.84 13.92
CA LEU A 74 -24.34 -0.62 15.35
C LEU A 74 -25.21 0.64 15.59
N TRP A 75 -25.09 1.66 14.73
CA TRP A 75 -25.87 2.90 14.84
C TRP A 75 -27.13 2.94 13.94
N ASN A 76 -27.52 1.82 13.31
CA ASN A 76 -28.65 1.73 12.38
C ASN A 76 -28.65 2.81 11.28
N LYS A 77 -27.47 3.27 10.85
CA LYS A 77 -27.30 4.25 9.78
C LYS A 77 -27.36 3.55 8.42
N LYS A 78 -27.81 4.27 7.38
CA LYS A 78 -27.77 3.77 6.00
C LYS A 78 -26.33 3.46 5.60
N VAL A 79 -26.11 2.25 5.09
CA VAL A 79 -24.77 1.76 4.68
C VAL A 79 -24.53 2.08 3.20
N GLU A 80 -23.83 3.17 2.92
CA GLU A 80 -23.42 3.54 1.57
C GLU A 80 -21.99 3.06 1.28
N ILE A 81 -21.86 1.79 0.87
CA ILE A 81 -20.57 1.09 0.73
C ILE A 81 -19.57 1.83 -0.15
N LYS A 82 -20.03 2.35 -1.30
CA LYS A 82 -19.16 3.06 -2.26
C LYS A 82 -18.57 4.35 -1.70
N LEU A 83 -19.28 5.03 -0.79
CA LEU A 83 -18.86 6.33 -0.28
C LEU A 83 -17.67 6.19 0.67
N PHE A 84 -17.77 5.27 1.64
CA PHE A 84 -16.68 5.05 2.59
C PHE A 84 -15.55 4.21 1.99
N GLU A 85 -15.84 3.26 1.10
CA GLU A 85 -14.81 2.47 0.42
C GLU A 85 -13.83 3.39 -0.33
N LYS A 86 -14.33 4.40 -1.04
CA LYS A 86 -13.46 5.39 -1.71
C LYS A 86 -12.52 6.10 -0.72
N LYS A 87 -12.99 6.42 0.49
CA LYS A 87 -12.16 7.05 1.53
C LYS A 87 -11.04 6.11 1.97
N PHE A 88 -11.36 4.84 2.25
CA PHE A 88 -10.36 3.86 2.67
C PHE A 88 -9.42 3.45 1.54
N PHE A 89 -9.88 3.41 0.29
CA PHE A 89 -9.03 3.20 -0.87
C PHE A 89 -8.00 4.33 -1.02
N THR A 90 -8.46 5.58 -0.87
CA THR A 90 -7.58 6.75 -0.85
C THR A 90 -6.61 6.68 0.33
N GLY A 91 -7.09 6.29 1.52
CA GLY A 91 -6.25 6.05 2.70
C GLY A 91 -5.20 4.97 2.48
N GLY A 92 -5.54 3.90 1.76
CA GLY A 92 -4.59 2.87 1.33
C GLY A 92 -3.51 3.42 0.40
N ILE A 93 -3.88 4.23 -0.59
CA ILE A 93 -2.90 4.90 -1.47
C ILE A 93 -1.98 5.83 -0.67
N VAL A 94 -2.54 6.61 0.26
CA VAL A 94 -1.74 7.49 1.13
C VAL A 94 -0.77 6.67 1.99
N MET A 95 -1.23 5.55 2.55
CA MET A 95 -0.37 4.64 3.33
C MET A 95 0.75 4.03 2.47
N LEU A 96 0.44 3.63 1.24
CA LEU A 96 1.43 3.16 0.28
C LEU A 96 2.52 4.22 0.05
N LEU A 97 2.13 5.45 -0.27
CA LEU A 97 3.06 6.56 -0.49
C LEU A 97 3.90 6.85 0.76
N PHE A 98 3.31 6.80 1.94
CA PHE A 98 3.99 6.99 3.22
C PHE A 98 5.08 5.92 3.45
N ILE A 99 4.77 4.66 3.19
CA ILE A 99 5.73 3.54 3.31
C ILE A 99 6.87 3.70 2.30
N MET A 100 6.56 4.07 1.05
CA MET A 100 7.59 4.32 0.04
C MET A 100 8.51 5.46 0.45
N MET A 101 7.95 6.56 0.96
CA MET A 101 8.72 7.70 1.44
C MET A 101 9.66 7.31 2.58
N ILE A 102 9.16 6.61 3.60
CA ILE A 102 9.99 6.09 4.71
C ILE A 102 11.09 5.16 4.18
N GLY A 103 10.76 4.30 3.22
CA GLY A 103 11.73 3.41 2.56
C GLY A 103 12.89 4.16 1.94
N VAL A 104 12.57 5.18 1.14
CA VAL A 104 13.57 6.05 0.50
C VAL A 104 14.41 6.79 1.54
N PHE A 105 13.81 7.34 2.60
CA PHE A 105 14.57 7.99 3.67
C PHE A 105 15.51 7.02 4.40
N ARG A 106 15.02 5.83 4.77
CA ARG A 106 15.83 4.78 5.39
C ARG A 106 17.01 4.38 4.49
N TYR A 107 16.76 4.28 3.19
CA TYR A 107 17.80 3.99 2.19
C TYR A 107 18.89 5.07 2.17
N LEU A 108 18.49 6.34 2.09
CA LEU A 108 19.42 7.47 2.07
C LEU A 108 20.25 7.54 3.37
N ILE A 109 19.63 7.32 4.53
CA ILE A 109 20.33 7.30 5.82
C ILE A 109 21.38 6.19 5.81
N PHE A 110 21.01 4.96 5.43
CA PHE A 110 21.93 3.83 5.44
C PHE A 110 23.12 4.03 4.47
N TYR A 111 22.87 4.65 3.31
CA TYR A 111 23.89 4.88 2.30
C TYR A 111 24.86 6.01 2.65
N TYR A 112 24.39 7.09 3.28
CA TYR A 112 25.21 8.24 3.66
C TYR A 112 25.73 8.18 5.09
N ASP A 113 25.46 7.11 5.84
CA ASP A 113 26.01 6.91 7.18
C ASP A 113 27.52 6.61 7.10
N PRO A 114 28.39 7.53 7.56
CA PRO A 114 29.83 7.34 7.51
C PRO A 114 30.35 6.21 8.40
N MET A 115 29.50 5.60 9.25
CA MET A 115 29.89 4.44 10.06
C MET A 115 29.73 3.08 9.33
N ASN A 116 29.12 3.04 8.14
CA ASN A 116 28.94 1.81 7.35
C ASN A 116 29.85 1.69 6.10
N ASN A 117 30.69 2.70 5.83
CA ASN A 117 31.76 2.67 4.82
C ASN A 117 33.13 2.63 5.49
#